data_AF-A0A955Z6W2-F1
#
_entry.id   AF-A0A955Z6W2-F1
#
_cell.length_a   1.000
_cell.length_b   1.000
_cell.length_c   1.000
_cell.angle_alpha   90.00
_cell.angle_beta   90.00
_cell.angle_gamma   90.00
#
_symmetry.space_group_name_H-M   'P 1'
#
loop_
_entity.id
_entity.type
_entity.pdbx_description
1 polymer ?
#
loop_
_entity_poly.entity_id
_entity_poly.type
_entity_poly.pdbx_seq_one_letter_code
_entity_poly.pdbx_strand_id
1 'polypeptide(L)'
;MPDYRQLRPGDRIRLLAVPQTDLDQRVREKRNGLEDAGWTADTIERILAQDPVVTIDRIDEYGYPWFEYVLLSDGGDREYHSIMVLDDHSWEFVG
;
A
#
# COMPACT_ATOMS: atom_id res chain seq x y z
N MET A 1 9.02 8.76 15.17
CA MET A 1 8.31 8.50 13.91
C MET A 1 8.54 7.04 13.57
N PRO A 2 7.53 6.32 13.06
CA PRO A 2 7.79 5.04 12.41
C PRO A 2 8.87 5.24 11.34
N ASP A 3 9.71 4.24 11.13
CA ASP A 3 10.72 4.23 10.06
C ASP A 3 10.54 2.91 9.34
N TYR A 4 10.09 2.95 8.08
CA TYR A 4 9.80 1.73 7.33
C TYR A 4 11.02 0.82 7.20
N ARG A 5 12.24 1.35 7.35
CA ARG A 5 13.49 0.57 7.30
C ARG A 5 13.66 -0.33 8.52
N GLN A 6 12.85 -0.15 9.55
CA GLN A 6 12.84 -1.01 10.74
C GLN A 6 11.91 -2.22 10.58
N LEU A 7 11.02 -2.20 9.58
CA LEU A 7 10.10 -3.29 9.29
C LEU A 7 10.85 -4.53 8.80
N ARG A 8 10.30 -5.68 9.15
CA ARG A 8 10.82 -7.00 8.82
C ARG A 8 9.70 -7.89 8.27
N PRO A 9 10.04 -8.91 7.47
CA PRO A 9 9.07 -9.93 7.09
C PRO A 9 8.42 -10.55 8.34
N GLY A 10 7.09 -10.65 8.33
CA GLY A 10 6.27 -11.11 9.45
C GLY A 10 5.76 -10.01 10.37
N ASP A 11 6.30 -8.78 10.31
CA ASP A 11 5.76 -7.66 11.07
C ASP A 11 4.35 -7.31 10.56
N ARG A 12 3.47 -6.93 11.50
CA ARG A 12 2.12 -6.46 11.19
C ARG A 12 2.06 -4.96 11.35
N ILE A 13 1.48 -4.29 10.36
CA ILE A 13 1.26 -2.86 10.38
C ILE A 13 -0.20 -2.55 10.07
N ARG A 14 -0.69 -1.43 10.59
CA ARG A 14 -1.99 -0.86 10.21
C ARG A 14 -1.74 0.34 9.31
N LEU A 15 -2.32 0.31 8.12
CA LEU A 15 -2.37 1.47 7.23
C LEU A 15 -3.33 2.53 7.81
N LEU A 16 -2.89 3.78 7.82
CA LEU A 16 -3.62 4.91 8.37
C LEU A 16 -4.16 5.84 7.28
N ALA A 17 -3.46 5.91 6.15
CA ALA A 17 -3.81 6.75 5.01
C ALA A 17 -3.09 6.26 3.74
N VAL A 18 -3.50 6.79 2.59
CA VAL A 18 -2.72 6.69 1.35
C VAL A 18 -1.47 7.57 1.50
N PRO A 19 -0.25 7.07 1.19
CA PRO A 19 0.95 7.90 1.19
C PRO A 19 0.82 9.11 0.26
N GLN A 20 1.37 10.26 0.67
CA GLN A 20 1.29 11.49 -0.15
C GLN A 20 1.96 11.30 -1.52
N THR A 21 3.02 10.49 -1.59
CA THR A 21 3.72 10.16 -2.84
C THR A 21 2.81 9.47 -3.85
N ASP A 22 1.94 8.57 -3.40
CA ASP A 22 0.98 7.87 -4.26
C ASP A 22 -0.16 8.79 -4.71
N LEU A 23 -0.60 9.71 -3.84
CA LEU A 23 -1.56 10.75 -4.19
C LEU A 23 -1.00 11.69 -5.27
N ASP A 24 0.24 12.14 -5.11
CA ASP A 24 0.94 12.99 -6.07
C ASP A 24 1.16 12.25 -7.39
N GLN A 25 1.49 10.95 -7.33
CA GLN A 25 1.59 10.10 -8.51
C GLN A 25 0.26 10.02 -9.27
N ARG A 26 -0.84 9.72 -8.58
CA ARG A 26 -2.19 9.70 -9.17
C ARG A 26 -2.51 11.00 -9.90
N VAL A 27 -2.20 12.16 -9.31
CA VAL A 27 -2.42 13.47 -9.94
C VAL A 27 -1.61 13.61 -11.24
N ARG A 28 -0.33 13.21 -11.23
CA ARG A 28 0.52 13.26 -12.43
C ARG A 28 0.02 12.31 -13.53
N GLU A 29 -0.37 11.09 -13.17
CA GLU A 29 -0.84 10.07 -14.12
C GLU A 29 -2.16 10.50 -14.76
N LYS A 30 -3.11 11.03 -13.97
CA LYS A 30 -4.37 11.58 -14.48
C LYS A 30 -4.14 12.75 -15.43
N ARG A 31 -3.22 13.65 -15.07
CA ARG A 31 -2.83 14.78 -15.94
C ARG A 31 -2.24 14.31 -17.28
N ASN A 32 -1.52 13.20 -17.27
CA ASN A 32 -0.86 12.65 -18.46
C ASN A 32 -1.77 11.70 -19.28
N GLY A 33 -3.01 11.45 -18.82
CA GLY A 33 -3.95 10.56 -19.50
C GLY A 33 -3.48 9.11 -19.57
N LEU A 34 -2.73 8.66 -18.55
CA LEU A 34 -2.29 7.27 -18.48
C LEU A 34 -3.47 6.34 -18.20
N GLU A 35 -3.46 5.18 -18.84
CA GLU A 35 -4.34 4.07 -18.50
C GLU A 35 -4.04 3.63 -17.05
N ASP A 36 -5.09 3.35 -16.27
CA ASP A 36 -5.00 3.00 -14.84
C ASP A 36 -4.37 4.06 -13.91
N ALA A 37 -4.47 5.33 -14.28
CA ALA A 37 -3.96 6.43 -13.46
C ALA A 37 -4.53 6.43 -12.04
N GLY A 38 -3.64 6.27 -11.05
CA GLY A 38 -3.98 6.21 -9.63
C GLY A 38 -4.18 4.81 -9.06
N TRP A 39 -3.91 3.75 -9.83
CA TRP A 39 -4.15 2.37 -9.42
C TRP A 39 -3.66 2.05 -8.00
N THR A 40 -2.43 2.41 -7.65
CA THR A 40 -1.86 2.17 -6.32
C THR A 40 -2.63 2.90 -5.22
N ALA A 41 -2.90 4.20 -5.41
CA ALA A 41 -3.63 5.00 -4.44
C ALA A 41 -5.05 4.46 -4.23
N ASP A 42 -5.75 4.14 -5.32
CA ASP A 42 -7.10 3.60 -5.30
C ASP A 42 -7.14 2.21 -4.64
N THR A 43 -6.11 1.39 -4.84
CA THR A 43 -5.95 0.09 -4.17
C THR A 43 -5.76 0.25 -2.66
N ILE A 44 -4.91 1.19 -2.22
CA ILE A 44 -4.72 1.47 -0.79
C ILE A 44 -6.01 2.01 -0.16
N GLU A 45 -6.76 2.88 -0.85
CA GLU A 45 -8.08 3.35 -0.41
C GLU A 45 -9.05 2.17 -0.17
N ARG A 46 -9.05 1.17 -1.06
CA ARG A 46 -9.87 -0.05 -0.90
C ARG A 46 -9.43 -0.91 0.28
N ILE A 47 -8.13 -1.04 0.53
CA ILE A 47 -7.60 -1.77 1.70
C ILE A 47 -8.01 -1.07 2.99
N LEU A 48 -7.86 0.27 3.05
CA LEU A 48 -8.27 1.09 4.19
C LEU A 48 -9.75 0.94 4.53
N ALA A 49 -10.61 0.75 3.52
CA ALA A 49 -12.05 0.55 3.70
C ALA A 49 -12.46 -0.87 4.14
N GLN A 50 -11.56 -1.87 4.05
CA GLN A 50 -11.86 -3.27 4.37
C GLN A 50 -11.17 -3.71 5.67
N ASP A 51 -9.90 -4.12 5.59
CA ASP A 51 -9.05 -4.44 6.72
C ASP A 51 -7.68 -3.78 6.50
N PRO A 52 -7.39 -2.66 7.19
CA PRO A 52 -6.16 -1.91 7.00
C PRO A 52 -4.94 -2.57 7.66
N VAL A 53 -5.08 -3.72 8.32
CA VAL A 53 -3.95 -4.43 8.91
C VAL A 53 -3.34 -5.40 7.90
N VAL A 54 -2.05 -5.20 7.61
CA VAL A 54 -1.31 -6.00 6.64
C VAL A 54 -0.06 -6.60 7.29
N THR A 55 0.44 -7.68 6.71
CA THR A 55 1.69 -8.33 7.14
C THR A 55 2.76 -8.09 6.08
N ILE A 56 3.93 -7.64 6.52
CA ILE A 56 5.08 -7.49 5.63
C ILE A 56 5.53 -8.87 5.16
N ASP A 57 5.52 -9.07 3.85
CA ASP A 57 5.88 -10.33 3.19
C ASP A 57 7.40 -10.41 2.95
N ARG A 58 7.97 -9.32 2.43
CA ARG A 58 9.39 -9.26 2.04
C ARG A 58 9.98 -7.87 2.16
N ILE A 59 11.30 -7.82 2.18
CA ILE A 59 12.09 -6.61 1.93
C ILE A 59 12.79 -6.82 0.59
N ASP A 60 12.69 -5.86 -0.32
CA ASP A 60 13.36 -5.95 -1.62
C ASP A 60 14.86 -5.64 -1.53
N GLU A 61 15.56 -5.75 -2.66
CA GLU A 61 17.00 -5.49 -2.77
C GLU A 61 17.41 -4.04 -2.48
N TYR A 62 16.46 -3.10 -2.47
CA TYR A 62 16.67 -1.69 -2.15
C TYR A 62 16.29 -1.36 -0.69
N GLY A 63 15.81 -2.33 0.08
CA GLY A 63 15.44 -2.16 1.48
C GLY A 63 13.99 -1.70 1.69
N TYR A 64 13.13 -1.75 0.67
CA TYR A 64 11.73 -1.39 0.83
C TYR A 64 10.88 -2.58 1.30
N PRO A 65 10.04 -2.40 2.33
CA PRO A 65 9.07 -3.40 2.75
C PRO A 65 7.90 -3.51 1.77
N TRP A 66 7.49 -4.74 1.49
CA TRP A 66 6.33 -5.06 0.67
C TRP A 66 5.36 -5.95 1.43
N PHE A 67 4.07 -5.75 1.19
CA PHE A 67 3.03 -6.66 1.62
C PHE A 67 2.20 -7.14 0.42
N GLU A 68 1.54 -8.27 0.60
CA GLU A 68 0.56 -8.79 -0.35
C GLU A 68 -0.85 -8.62 0.22
N TYR A 69 -1.82 -8.32 -0.63
CA TYR A 69 -3.21 -8.19 -0.25
C TYR A 69 -4.13 -8.74 -1.33
N VAL A 70 -5.20 -9.42 -0.91
CA VAL A 70 -6.24 -9.91 -1.82
C VAL A 70 -7.49 -9.07 -1.63
N LEU A 71 -7.80 -8.25 -2.63
CA LEU A 71 -9.06 -7.51 -2.66
C LEU A 71 -10.14 -8.35 -3.36
N LEU A 72 -11.37 -8.21 -2.90
CA LEU A 72 -12.53 -8.64 -3.67
C LEU A 72 -12.97 -7.48 -4.56
N SER A 73 -13.11 -7.75 -5.85
CA SER A 73 -13.75 -6.85 -6.81
C SER A 73 -15.26 -6.80 -6.56
N ASP A 74 -15.93 -5.79 -7.11
CA ASP A 74 -17.40 -5.69 -7.07
C ASP A 74 -18.09 -6.88 -7.77
N GLY A 75 -17.39 -7.56 -8.68
CA GLY A 75 -17.84 -8.78 -9.36
C GLY A 75 -17.64 -10.06 -8.55
N GLY A 76 -17.00 -9.99 -7.38
CA GLY A 76 -16.66 -11.14 -6.52
C GLY A 76 -15.34 -11.84 -6.89
N ASP A 77 -14.66 -11.40 -7.95
CA ASP A 77 -13.34 -11.91 -8.32
C ASP A 77 -12.26 -11.44 -7.34
N ARG A 78 -11.25 -12.29 -7.14
CA ARG A 78 -10.08 -11.97 -6.30
C ARG A 78 -9.02 -11.23 -7.11
N GLU A 79 -8.62 -10.08 -6.62
CA GLU A 79 -7.52 -9.29 -7.16
C GLU A 79 -6.31 -9.39 -6.21
N TYR A 80 -5.16 -9.80 -6.76
CA TYR A 80 -3.93 -9.96 -6.00
C TYR A 80 -3.05 -8.72 -6.21
N HIS A 81 -2.69 -8.07 -5.10
CA HIS A 81 -1.90 -6.84 -5.11
C HIS A 81 -0.64 -7.04 -4.29
N SER A 82 0.49 -6.53 -4.79
CA SER A 82 1.73 -6.40 -4.02
C SER A 82 2.08 -4.92 -3.93
N ILE A 83 2.14 -4.39 -2.71
CA ILE A 83 2.26 -2.96 -2.46
C ILE A 83 3.48 -2.70 -1.58
N MET A 84 4.23 -1.68 -1.94
CA MET A 84 5.39 -1.19 -1.22
C MET A 84 4.98 -0.19 -0.14
N VAL A 85 5.64 -0.22 1.01
CA VAL A 85 5.48 0.77 2.08
C VAL A 85 6.54 1.86 1.90
N LEU A 86 6.08 3.09 1.60
CA LEU A 86 6.97 4.22 1.26
C LEU A 86 7.05 5.31 2.34
N ASP A 87 5.95 5.59 3.03
CA ASP A 87 5.82 6.74 3.92
C ASP A 87 5.64 6.33 5.37
N ASP A 88 6.54 6.83 6.21
CA ASP A 88 6.60 6.65 7.67
C ASP A 88 5.36 7.15 8.42
N HIS A 89 4.57 8.05 7.81
CA HIS A 89 3.36 8.59 8.42
C HIS A 89 2.06 7.86 8.01
N SER A 90 2.16 6.93 7.07
CA SER A 90 0.99 6.24 6.51
C SER A 90 0.63 4.94 7.25
N TRP A 91 1.37 4.58 8.29
CA TRP A 91 1.17 3.32 9.01
C TRP A 91 1.62 3.36 10.49
N GLU A 92 1.17 2.38 11.27
CA GLU A 92 1.63 2.11 12.63
C GLU A 92 1.88 0.61 12.85
N PHE A 93 2.77 0.25 13.79
CA PHE A 93 2.98 -1.14 14.19
C PHE A 93 1.74 -1.71 14.90
N VAL A 94 1.43 -2.97 14.61
CA VAL A 94 0.44 -3.77 15.34
C VAL A 94 1.19 -4.84 16.14
N GLY A 95 1.14 -4.72 17.46
CA GLY A 95 1.74 -5.69 18.39
C GLY A 95 1.06 -7.05 18.43
#